data_AF-A0A7V6ZNX6-F1
#
_entry.id   AF-A0A7V6ZNX6-F1
#
_cell.length_a   1.000
_cell.length_b   1.000
_cell.length_c   1.000
_cell.angle_alpha   90.00
_cell.angle_beta   90.00
_cell.angle_gamma   90.00
#
_symmetry.space_group_name_H-M   'P 1'
#
loop_
_entity.id
_entity.type
_entity.pdbx_description
1 polymer ?
#
loop_
_entity_poly.entity_id
_entity_poly.type
_entity_poly.pdbx_seq_one_letter_code
_entity_poly.pdbx_strand_id
1 'polypeptide(L)'
;EHVWAKSHGQFTNNSIPGSDLHHLRPSDRTANNTRGNLDFDIGGRPLTSVVYAANSSYNRIVDGVSFEPRDEEKGDVARMLFYMAVRYDGSDGPDLELNDKVNNGKTRYMGRISVLLIWNRQDPVDDFERNRNDVIFGIQQNRNPFIDFPEFAEMIWGN
;
A
#
# COMPACT_ATOMS: atom_id res chain seq x y z
N GLU A 1 0.36 7.88 7.11
CA GLU A 1 1.19 6.74 6.69
C GLU A 1 1.47 6.84 5.21
N HIS A 2 2.74 6.73 4.83
CA HIS A 2 3.13 6.50 3.43
C HIS A 2 3.02 4.99 3.17
N VAL A 3 2.08 4.57 2.32
CA VAL A 3 1.88 3.14 2.05
C VAL A 3 3.10 2.55 1.34
N TRP A 4 3.69 3.28 0.38
CA TRP A 4 5.06 3.02 -0.03
C TRP A 4 6.02 3.62 0.99
N ALA A 5 6.80 2.79 1.69
CA ALA A 5 7.70 3.29 2.73
C ALA A 5 8.76 4.23 2.12
N LYS A 6 8.88 5.45 2.66
CA LYS A 6 9.85 6.45 2.20
C LYS A 6 11.29 5.94 2.14
N SER A 7 11.67 5.06 3.07
CA SER A 7 13.02 4.48 3.10
C SER A 7 13.28 3.51 1.96
N HIS A 8 12.24 2.85 1.43
CA HIS A 8 12.34 2.02 0.23
C HIS A 8 12.41 2.93 -1.00
N GLY A 9 11.45 3.85 -1.15
CA GLY A 9 11.40 4.72 -2.33
C GLY A 9 12.43 5.85 -2.39
N GLN A 10 13.24 6.03 -1.33
CA GLN A 10 14.27 7.06 -1.23
C GLN A 10 13.77 8.49 -1.49
N PHE A 11 12.56 8.80 -0.98
CA PHE A 11 11.92 10.09 -1.17
C PHE A 11 11.56 10.78 0.15
N THR A 12 11.31 12.09 0.12
CA THR A 12 10.99 12.91 1.30
C THR A 12 9.52 13.32 1.31
N ASN A 13 9.00 13.78 2.46
CA ASN A 13 7.60 14.21 2.59
C ASN A 13 7.18 15.30 1.57
N ASN A 14 8.11 16.14 1.13
CA ASN A 14 7.84 17.29 0.27
C ASN A 14 8.20 17.04 -1.20
N SER A 15 8.69 15.83 -1.51
CA SER A 15 8.92 15.42 -2.90
C SER A 15 7.61 14.99 -3.54
N ILE A 16 7.54 15.03 -4.88
CA ILE A 16 6.35 14.62 -5.65
C ILE A 16 5.78 13.27 -5.16
N PRO A 17 6.55 12.17 -5.07
CA PRO A 17 6.03 10.90 -4.54
C PRO A 17 5.64 10.99 -3.06
N GLY A 18 6.41 11.69 -2.23
CA GLY A 18 6.09 11.78 -0.80
C GLY A 18 4.89 12.66 -0.45
N SER A 19 4.48 13.54 -1.34
CA SER A 19 3.26 14.36 -1.20
C SER A 19 2.06 13.76 -1.93
N ASP A 20 2.22 12.65 -2.66
CA ASP A 20 1.14 12.07 -3.46
C ASP A 20 0.04 11.48 -2.56
N LEU A 21 -1.13 12.09 -2.60
CA LEU A 21 -2.30 11.70 -1.83
C LEU A 21 -2.73 10.27 -2.12
N HIS A 22 -2.49 9.69 -3.31
CA HIS A 22 -2.97 8.35 -3.64
C HIS A 22 -2.42 7.28 -2.69
N HIS A 23 -1.21 7.43 -2.17
CA HIS A 23 -0.58 6.48 -1.24
C HIS A 23 -0.48 6.98 0.23
N LEU A 24 -1.13 8.09 0.57
CA LEU A 24 -1.16 8.64 1.92
C LEU A 24 -2.45 8.25 2.66
N ARG A 25 -2.32 7.56 3.79
CA ARG A 25 -3.46 7.13 4.62
C ARG A 25 -3.38 7.66 6.05
N PRO A 26 -4.51 8.04 6.68
CA PRO A 26 -4.56 8.16 8.13
C PRO A 26 -4.34 6.76 8.75
N SER A 27 -3.56 6.69 9.81
CA SER A 27 -3.21 5.43 10.47
C SER A 27 -3.01 5.68 11.96
N ASP A 28 -3.29 4.66 12.79
CA ASP A 28 -2.95 4.73 14.20
C ASP A 28 -1.43 4.86 14.38
N ARG A 29 -1.01 5.63 15.37
CA ARG A 29 0.42 5.92 15.57
C ARG A 29 1.20 4.65 15.87
N THR A 30 0.66 3.75 16.69
CA THR A 30 1.31 2.49 17.03
C THR A 30 1.37 1.57 15.82
N ALA A 31 0.26 1.43 15.07
CA ALA A 31 0.24 0.67 13.83
C ALA A 31 1.29 1.18 12.81
N ASN A 32 1.32 2.49 12.55
CA ASN A 32 2.26 3.12 11.64
C ASN A 32 3.73 2.94 12.10
N ASN A 33 3.98 3.07 13.41
CA ASN A 33 5.33 2.86 13.96
C ASN A 33 5.77 1.39 13.88
N THR A 34 4.86 0.46 14.18
CA THR A 34 5.12 -0.98 14.09
C THR A 34 5.36 -1.41 12.65
N ARG A 35 4.53 -0.92 11.72
CA ARG A 35 4.71 -1.18 10.29
C ARG A 35 6.04 -0.62 9.81
N GLY A 36 6.42 0.59 10.23
CA GLY A 36 7.71 1.19 9.92
C GLY A 36 8.01 1.17 8.42
N ASN A 37 8.97 0.34 8.01
CA ASN A 37 9.29 0.06 6.61
C ASN A 37 9.18 -1.42 6.24
N LEU A 38 8.42 -2.21 7.00
CA LEU A 38 8.16 -3.59 6.64
C LEU A 38 7.44 -3.66 5.28
N ASP A 39 7.78 -4.68 4.51
CA ASP A 39 7.07 -5.06 3.28
C ASP A 39 5.67 -5.61 3.66
N PHE A 40 4.81 -5.79 2.66
CA PHE A 40 3.49 -6.36 2.86
C PHE A 40 3.46 -7.83 2.47
N ASP A 41 3.02 -8.69 3.39
CA ASP A 41 2.88 -10.13 3.18
C ASP A 41 1.83 -10.68 4.16
N ILE A 42 1.48 -11.94 3.97
CA ILE A 42 0.69 -12.73 4.91
C ILE A 42 1.65 -13.43 5.87
N GLY A 43 1.38 -13.31 7.18
CA GLY A 43 2.12 -14.07 8.19
C GLY A 43 2.48 -13.29 9.44
N GLY A 44 2.94 -14.04 10.44
CA GLY A 44 3.35 -13.49 11.74
C GLY A 44 2.32 -13.72 12.85
N ARG A 45 2.25 -12.76 13.79
CA ARG A 45 1.33 -12.80 14.93
C ARG A 45 0.46 -11.54 14.97
N PRO A 46 -0.76 -11.64 15.53
CA PRO A 46 -1.62 -10.47 15.73
C PRO A 46 -0.90 -9.34 16.48
N LEU A 47 -1.03 -8.12 15.96
CA LEU A 47 -0.58 -6.90 16.61
C LEU A 47 -1.60 -6.47 17.68
N THR A 48 -1.46 -6.99 18.89
CA THR A 48 -2.42 -6.77 19.98
C THR A 48 -2.28 -5.42 20.69
N SER A 49 -1.24 -4.64 20.38
CA SER A 49 -1.00 -3.33 21.00
C SER A 49 -1.87 -2.21 20.43
N VAL A 50 -2.66 -2.49 19.39
CA VAL A 50 -3.59 -1.56 18.76
C VAL A 50 -5.00 -2.10 18.95
N VAL A 51 -5.78 -1.44 19.80
CA VAL A 51 -7.17 -1.83 20.11
C VAL A 51 -8.09 -0.67 19.77
N TYR A 52 -8.94 -0.84 18.76
CA TYR A 52 -9.92 0.18 18.36
C TYR A 52 -11.25 0.06 19.11
N ALA A 53 -11.60 -1.14 19.58
CA ALA A 53 -12.76 -1.41 20.42
C ALA A 53 -12.55 -2.69 21.25
N ALA A 54 -13.26 -2.84 22.37
CA ALA A 54 -13.11 -3.99 23.28
C ALA A 54 -13.36 -5.36 22.63
N ASN A 55 -14.04 -5.41 21.47
CA ASN A 55 -14.39 -6.63 20.71
C ASN A 55 -13.92 -6.58 19.25
N SER A 56 -12.89 -5.78 18.95
CA SER A 56 -12.42 -5.56 17.59
C SER A 56 -11.58 -6.77 17.13
N SER A 57 -12.06 -7.58 16.17
CA SER A 57 -11.32 -8.71 15.56
C SER A 57 -10.34 -8.28 14.44
N TYR A 58 -9.97 -7.00 14.43
CA TYR A 58 -9.22 -6.32 13.38
C TYR A 58 -7.70 -6.49 13.53
N ASN A 59 -7.26 -7.74 13.50
CA ASN A 59 -5.86 -8.04 13.76
C ASN A 59 -5.03 -7.82 12.51
N ARG A 60 -4.31 -6.70 12.49
CA ARG A 60 -3.08 -6.61 11.72
C ARG A 60 -2.15 -7.73 12.18
N ILE A 61 -1.44 -8.35 11.25
CA ILE A 61 -0.47 -9.39 11.57
C ILE A 61 0.92 -8.82 11.28
N VAL A 62 1.88 -9.08 12.16
CA VAL A 62 3.24 -8.57 11.99
C VAL A 62 4.25 -9.64 12.37
N ASP A 63 5.35 -9.66 11.62
CA ASP A 63 6.57 -10.36 11.98
C ASP A 63 7.80 -9.46 11.78
N GLY A 64 9.00 -10.06 11.80
CA GLY A 64 10.25 -9.30 11.70
C GLY A 64 10.52 -8.70 10.32
N VAL A 65 9.74 -9.05 9.28
CA VAL A 65 10.02 -8.66 7.89
C VAL A 65 8.79 -8.14 7.14
N SER A 66 7.58 -8.41 7.64
CA SER A 66 6.34 -8.09 6.96
C SER A 66 5.23 -7.63 7.89
N PHE A 67 4.27 -6.94 7.29
CA PHE A 67 3.05 -6.46 7.92
C PHE A 67 1.85 -6.83 7.04
N GLU A 68 0.84 -7.44 7.66
CA GLU A 68 -0.47 -7.72 7.07
C GLU A 68 -1.47 -6.69 7.61
N PRO A 69 -2.08 -5.85 6.75
CA PRO A 69 -3.10 -4.91 7.18
C PRO A 69 -4.41 -5.66 7.50
N ARG A 70 -5.42 -4.92 7.95
CA ARG A 70 -6.75 -5.50 8.18
C ARG A 70 -7.36 -5.99 6.88
N ASP A 71 -8.28 -6.95 6.95
CA ASP A 71 -8.90 -7.55 5.78
C ASP A 71 -9.55 -6.50 4.86
N GLU A 72 -10.21 -5.51 5.45
CA GLU A 72 -10.86 -4.39 4.75
C GLU A 72 -9.91 -3.27 4.27
N GLU A 73 -8.60 -3.45 4.42
CA GLU A 73 -7.57 -2.51 3.95
C GLU A 73 -6.63 -3.14 2.91
N LYS A 74 -6.77 -4.45 2.66
CA LYS A 74 -5.82 -5.24 1.87
C LYS A 74 -5.83 -4.83 0.40
N GLY A 75 -7.01 -4.65 -0.18
CA GLY A 75 -7.20 -4.25 -1.57
C GLY A 75 -6.70 -2.83 -1.79
N ASP A 76 -7.02 -1.93 -0.87
CA ASP A 76 -6.58 -0.53 -0.89
C ASP A 76 -5.05 -0.43 -0.91
N VAL A 77 -4.39 -1.14 0.02
CA VAL A 77 -2.93 -1.18 0.08
C VAL A 77 -2.36 -1.70 -1.24
N ALA A 78 -2.93 -2.78 -1.79
CA ALA A 78 -2.48 -3.34 -3.06
C ALA A 78 -2.59 -2.31 -4.20
N ARG A 79 -3.76 -1.67 -4.37
CA ARG A 79 -4.00 -0.66 -5.42
C ARG A 79 -3.14 0.59 -5.25
N MET A 80 -2.81 0.99 -4.03
CA MET A 80 -1.86 2.09 -3.79
C MET A 80 -0.44 1.72 -4.22
N LEU A 81 -0.01 0.48 -3.97
CA LEU A 81 1.33 0.01 -4.37
C LEU A 81 1.44 -0.19 -5.89
N PHE A 82 0.42 -0.76 -6.53
CA PHE A 82 0.34 -0.86 -7.99
C PHE A 82 0.43 0.52 -8.64
N TYR A 83 -0.32 1.49 -8.12
CA TYR A 83 -0.26 2.87 -8.58
C TYR A 83 1.14 3.47 -8.45
N MET A 84 1.77 3.34 -7.28
CA MET A 84 3.08 3.94 -7.05
C MET A 84 4.15 3.35 -7.99
N ALA A 85 4.09 2.06 -8.27
CA ALA A 85 5.03 1.40 -9.18
C ALA A 85 4.87 1.85 -10.64
N VAL A 86 3.63 2.06 -11.12
CA VAL A 86 3.40 2.56 -12.48
C VAL A 86 3.63 4.06 -12.60
N ARG A 87 3.24 4.84 -11.58
CA ARG A 87 3.35 6.30 -11.62
C ARG A 87 4.80 6.76 -11.55
N TYR A 88 5.64 6.02 -10.84
CA TYR A 88 7.04 6.33 -10.59
C TYR A 88 7.91 5.17 -11.08
N ASP A 89 7.97 5.00 -12.40
CA ASP A 89 8.74 3.96 -13.11
C ASP A 89 10.18 4.39 -13.44
N GLY A 90 10.63 5.51 -12.85
CA GLY A 90 11.94 6.09 -13.11
C GLY A 90 12.01 7.11 -14.25
N SER A 91 10.94 7.34 -15.02
CA SER A 91 10.97 8.32 -16.13
C SER A 91 11.08 9.77 -15.61
N ASP A 92 10.28 10.11 -14.60
CA ASP A 92 10.12 11.47 -14.06
C ASP A 92 10.20 11.50 -12.52
N GLY A 93 10.93 10.55 -11.93
CA GLY A 93 10.97 10.38 -10.48
C GLY A 93 11.81 9.20 -10.02
N PRO A 94 11.61 8.72 -8.78
CA PRO A 94 12.23 7.47 -8.38
C PRO A 94 11.70 6.31 -9.23
N ASP A 95 12.57 5.37 -9.52
CA ASP A 95 12.24 4.06 -10.09
C ASP A 95 11.75 3.13 -8.97
N LEU A 96 10.42 3.08 -8.78
CA LEU A 96 9.74 2.28 -7.77
C LEU A 96 9.23 0.99 -8.42
N GLU A 97 9.73 -0.15 -7.98
CA GLU A 97 9.40 -1.43 -8.60
C GLU A 97 8.75 -2.39 -7.61
N LEU A 98 7.75 -3.13 -8.06
CA LEU A 98 7.22 -4.25 -7.28
C LEU A 98 8.04 -5.51 -7.54
N ASN A 99 8.20 -6.33 -6.51
CA ASN A 99 8.77 -7.66 -6.65
C ASN A 99 8.01 -8.69 -5.79
N ASP A 100 8.41 -9.95 -5.87
CA ASP A 100 7.79 -11.03 -5.09
C ASP A 100 8.61 -11.43 -3.85
N LYS A 101 9.21 -10.45 -3.16
CA LYS A 101 10.05 -10.66 -1.97
C LYS A 101 9.65 -9.74 -0.82
N VAL A 102 9.99 -10.16 0.39
CA VAL A 102 9.99 -9.33 1.60
C VAL A 102 11.41 -9.01 2.04
N ASN A 103 11.56 -8.09 2.98
CA ASN A 103 12.84 -7.62 3.51
C ASN A 103 13.70 -6.91 2.44
N ASN A 104 13.06 -6.07 1.62
CA ASN A 104 13.72 -5.31 0.56
C ASN A 104 14.64 -4.19 1.10
N GLY A 105 14.58 -3.88 2.40
CA GLY A 105 15.50 -2.95 3.05
C GLY A 105 15.36 -1.50 2.57
N LYS A 106 16.40 -0.92 1.97
CA LYS A 106 16.38 0.46 1.41
C LYS A 106 16.51 0.48 -0.11
N THR A 107 16.14 -0.63 -0.73
CA THR A 107 16.04 -0.73 -2.18
C THR A 107 14.68 -0.16 -2.59
N ARG A 108 14.57 0.37 -3.81
CA ARG A 108 13.31 0.95 -4.33
C ARG A 108 12.28 -0.11 -4.71
N TYR A 109 12.35 -1.25 -4.03
CA TYR A 109 11.45 -2.37 -4.17
C TYR A 109 10.43 -2.39 -3.03
N MET A 110 9.21 -2.77 -3.36
CA MET A 110 8.21 -3.19 -2.38
C MET A 110 7.56 -4.49 -2.87
N GLY A 111 7.36 -5.47 -2.00
CA GLY A 111 6.72 -6.76 -2.35
C GLY A 111 5.72 -7.19 -1.27
N ARG A 112 5.07 -8.36 -1.35
CA ARG A 112 5.10 -9.44 -2.36
C ARG A 112 3.96 -9.30 -3.38
N ILE A 113 4.30 -9.12 -4.65
CA ILE A 113 3.30 -8.89 -5.70
C ILE A 113 2.27 -10.01 -5.83
N SER A 114 2.66 -11.27 -5.63
CA SER A 114 1.72 -12.40 -5.62
C SER A 114 0.63 -12.25 -4.55
N VAL A 115 0.98 -11.70 -3.39
CA VAL A 115 0.06 -11.43 -2.29
C VAL A 115 -0.78 -10.19 -2.57
N LEU A 116 -0.19 -9.14 -3.14
CA LEU A 116 -0.95 -7.94 -3.53
C LEU A 116 -2.05 -8.26 -4.55
N LEU A 117 -1.77 -9.15 -5.52
CA LEU A 117 -2.78 -9.62 -6.47
C LEU A 117 -3.91 -10.40 -5.78
N ILE A 118 -3.59 -11.27 -4.81
CA ILE A 118 -4.60 -11.96 -4.00
C ILE A 118 -5.47 -10.95 -3.24
N TRP A 119 -4.85 -9.96 -2.59
CA TRP A 119 -5.55 -8.93 -1.83
C TRP A 119 -6.46 -8.07 -2.71
N ASN A 120 -5.99 -7.68 -3.89
CA ASN A 120 -6.81 -6.94 -4.85
C ASN A 120 -8.06 -7.71 -5.29
N ARG A 121 -8.00 -9.06 -5.37
CA ARG A 121 -9.16 -9.92 -5.66
C ARG A 121 -10.09 -10.10 -4.46
N GLN A 122 -9.52 -10.25 -3.26
CA GLN A 122 -10.26 -10.57 -2.03
C GLN A 122 -10.97 -9.37 -1.42
N ASP A 123 -10.43 -8.18 -1.65
CA ASP A 123 -10.96 -6.90 -1.16
C ASP A 123 -11.21 -5.96 -2.36
N PRO A 124 -12.37 -6.13 -3.04
CA PRO A 124 -12.74 -5.33 -4.20
C PRO A 124 -12.92 -3.86 -3.86
N VAL A 125 -12.76 -2.99 -4.87
CA VAL A 125 -12.95 -1.55 -4.69
C VAL A 125 -14.33 -1.23 -4.14
N ASP A 126 -14.36 -0.46 -3.04
CA ASP A 126 -15.59 0.00 -2.41
C ASP A 126 -15.94 1.46 -2.77
N ASP A 127 -17.09 1.94 -2.29
CA ASP A 127 -17.55 3.31 -2.54
C ASP A 127 -16.65 4.35 -1.87
N PHE A 128 -16.01 4.01 -0.75
CA PHE A 128 -15.13 4.91 -0.04
C PHE A 128 -13.86 5.18 -0.86
N GLU A 129 -13.24 4.14 -1.42
CA GLU A 129 -12.10 4.26 -2.32
C GLU A 129 -12.42 5.01 -3.60
N ARG A 130 -13.57 4.72 -4.25
CA ARG A 130 -14.02 5.46 -5.44
C ARG A 130 -14.15 6.95 -5.15
N ASN A 131 -14.87 7.31 -4.09
CA ASN A 131 -15.03 8.69 -3.67
C ASN A 131 -13.68 9.34 -3.32
N ARG A 132 -12.77 8.61 -2.65
CA ARG A 132 -11.42 9.11 -2.36
C ARG A 132 -10.64 9.38 -3.64
N ASN A 133 -10.72 8.51 -4.65
CA ASN A 133 -10.08 8.71 -5.95
C ASN A 133 -10.62 9.97 -6.65
N ASP A 134 -11.94 10.20 -6.60
CA ASP A 134 -12.58 11.42 -7.14
C ASP A 134 -12.12 12.70 -6.43
N VAL A 135 -12.08 12.68 -5.09
CA VAL A 135 -11.61 13.83 -4.29
C VAL A 135 -10.15 14.13 -4.57
N ILE A 136 -9.29 13.11 -4.63
CA ILE A 136 -7.87 13.29 -4.94
C ILE A 136 -7.70 13.83 -6.36
N PHE A 137 -8.47 13.33 -7.33
CA PHE A 137 -8.44 13.86 -8.69
C PHE A 137 -8.77 15.35 -8.72
N GLY A 138 -9.76 15.81 -7.95
CA GLY A 138 -10.07 17.24 -7.81
C GLY A 138 -8.90 18.09 -7.31
N ILE A 139 -7.92 17.50 -6.61
CA ILE A 139 -6.77 18.20 -6.01
C ILE A 139 -5.50 18.04 -6.89
N GLN A 140 -5.13 16.81 -7.23
CA GLN A 140 -3.88 16.49 -7.92
C GLN A 140 -4.02 16.35 -9.44
N GLN A 141 -5.25 16.32 -9.96
CA GLN A 141 -5.56 16.18 -11.39
C GLN A 141 -5.05 14.86 -12.01
N ASN A 142 -4.84 13.83 -11.20
CA ASN A 142 -4.55 12.47 -11.66
C ASN A 142 -5.32 11.42 -10.82
N ARG A 143 -5.65 10.29 -11.45
CA ARG A 143 -6.39 9.18 -10.83
C ARG A 143 -5.48 7.99 -10.57
N ASN A 144 -5.86 7.16 -9.59
CA ASN A 144 -5.32 5.82 -9.46
C ASN A 144 -6.10 4.89 -10.42
N PRO A 145 -5.49 4.41 -11.53
CA PRO A 145 -6.19 3.59 -12.50
C PRO A 145 -6.55 2.20 -11.94
N PHE A 146 -5.90 1.74 -10.87
CA PHE A 146 -6.22 0.46 -10.24
C PHE A 146 -7.45 0.54 -9.33
N ILE A 147 -7.92 1.76 -8.98
CA ILE A 147 -9.23 1.94 -8.35
C ILE A 147 -10.34 1.98 -9.41
N ASP A 148 -10.08 2.61 -10.56
CA ASP A 148 -11.07 2.70 -11.65
C ASP A 148 -11.19 1.38 -12.44
N PHE A 149 -10.07 0.66 -12.62
CA PHE A 149 -9.93 -0.59 -13.37
C PHE A 149 -9.03 -1.59 -12.60
N PRO A 150 -9.52 -2.24 -11.54
CA PRO A 150 -8.73 -3.15 -10.70
C PRO A 150 -8.13 -4.33 -11.47
N GLU A 151 -8.72 -4.71 -12.60
CA GLU A 151 -8.25 -5.77 -13.50
C GLU A 151 -6.88 -5.48 -14.12
N PHE A 152 -6.46 -4.20 -14.20
CA PHE A 152 -5.14 -3.85 -14.73
C PHE A 152 -4.00 -4.48 -13.94
N ALA A 153 -4.19 -4.72 -12.63
CA ALA A 153 -3.18 -5.39 -11.83
C ALA A 153 -2.87 -6.80 -12.38
N GLU A 154 -3.91 -7.57 -12.72
CA GLU A 154 -3.76 -8.90 -13.31
C GLU A 154 -3.21 -8.84 -14.74
N MET A 155 -3.58 -7.82 -15.52
CA MET A 155 -3.06 -7.69 -16.88
C MET A 155 -1.57 -7.37 -16.93
N ILE A 156 -1.05 -6.65 -15.94
CA ILE A 156 0.36 -6.23 -15.87
C ILE A 156 1.22 -7.29 -15.17
N TRP A 157 0.72 -7.88 -14.07
CA TRP A 157 1.51 -8.75 -13.20
C TRP A 157 0.90 -10.13 -12.95
N GLY A 158 -0.28 -10.42 -13.49
CA GLY A 158 -0.86 -11.76 -13.48
C GLY A 158 -0.07 -12.71 -14.40
N ASN A 159 -0.26 -14.01 -14.19
CA ASN A 159 0.36 -15.08 -14.97
C ASN A 159 -0.44 -15.45 -16.22
#